data_AF-A0A6I4W012-F1
#
_entry.id   AF-A0A6I4W012-F1
#
_cell.length_a   1.000
_cell.length_b   1.000
_cell.length_c   1.000
_cell.angle_alpha   90.00
_cell.angle_beta   90.00
_cell.angle_gamma   90.00
#
_symmetry.space_group_name_H-M   'P 1'
#
loop_
_entity.id
_entity.type
_entity.pdbx_description
1 polymer ?
#
loop_
_entity_poly.entity_id
_entity_poly.type
_entity_poly.pdbx_seq_one_letter_code
_entity_poly.pdbx_strand_id
1 'polypeptide(L)'
;MPANQRVVFLEALGLTLREHYPGVLCEIRRFRAGLPPVMRVTWGNEESEIGCDLSGDGWNFVHGLDPSRVIGPAGSLSASARAVADALGLGGHPDH
;
A
#
# COMPACT_ATOMS: atom_id res chain seq x y z
N MET A 1 -9.35 -7.12 -17.22
CA MET A 1 -8.18 -6.22 -17.34
C MET A 1 -7.49 -6.13 -15.98
N PRO A 2 -6.30 -6.73 -15.80
CA PRO A 2 -5.59 -6.81 -14.51
C PRO A 2 -5.31 -5.45 -13.83
N ALA A 3 -5.23 -4.37 -14.62
CA ALA A 3 -5.06 -3.00 -14.11
C ALA A 3 -6.20 -2.57 -13.16
N ASN A 4 -7.44 -3.04 -13.38
CA ASN A 4 -8.57 -2.69 -12.51
C ASN A 4 -8.43 -3.36 -11.13
N GLN A 5 -7.89 -4.58 -11.07
CA GLN A 5 -7.72 -5.28 -9.79
C GLN A 5 -6.66 -4.63 -8.91
N ARG A 6 -5.53 -4.20 -9.49
CA ARG A 6 -4.49 -3.46 -8.76
C ARG A 6 -5.04 -2.22 -8.08
N VAL A 7 -5.82 -1.42 -8.81
CA VAL A 7 -6.46 -0.21 -8.25
C VAL A 7 -7.38 -0.59 -7.10
N VAL A 8 -8.25 -1.59 -7.26
CA VAL A 8 -9.18 -2.02 -6.21
C VAL A 8 -8.43 -2.44 -4.94
N PHE A 9 -7.34 -3.21 -5.07
CA PHE A 9 -6.54 -3.60 -3.89
C PHE A 9 -5.86 -2.40 -3.23
N LEU A 10 -5.33 -1.46 -4.01
CA LEU A 10 -4.74 -0.23 -3.48
C LEU A 10 -5.78 0.66 -2.80
N GLU A 11 -6.99 0.78 -3.36
CA GLU A 11 -8.10 1.51 -2.74
C GLU A 11 -8.53 0.90 -1.41
N ALA A 12 -8.66 -0.44 -1.37
CA ALA A 12 -9.00 -1.16 -0.15
C ALA A 12 -7.93 -0.99 0.93
N LEU A 13 -6.64 -1.13 0.57
CA LEU A 13 -5.55 -0.89 1.51
C LEU A 13 -5.53 0.57 2.00
N GLY A 14 -5.72 1.53 1.11
CA GLY A 14 -5.76 2.94 1.45
C GLY A 14 -6.92 3.29 2.39
N LEU A 15 -8.07 2.63 2.25
CA LEU A 15 -9.19 2.76 3.19
C LEU A 15 -8.81 2.21 4.56
N THR A 16 -8.29 0.97 4.64
CA THR A 16 -7.88 0.34 5.90
C THR A 16 -6.82 1.17 6.63
N LEU A 17 -5.83 1.71 5.91
CA LEU A 17 -4.80 2.59 6.48
C LEU A 17 -5.41 3.82 7.15
N ARG A 18 -6.36 4.51 6.48
CA ARG A 18 -6.99 5.70 7.03
C ARG A 18 -7.92 5.40 8.22
N GLU A 19 -8.53 4.22 8.24
CA GLU A 19 -9.37 3.78 9.35
C GLU A 19 -8.54 3.49 10.61
N HIS A 20 -7.36 2.87 10.44
CA HIS A 20 -6.53 2.41 11.57
C HIS A 20 -5.48 3.43 12.00
N TYR A 21 -5.06 4.33 11.09
CA TYR A 21 -4.02 5.33 11.32
C TYR A 21 -4.52 6.72 10.88
N PRO A 22 -5.28 7.41 11.74
CA PRO A 22 -5.82 8.73 11.44
C PRO A 22 -4.72 9.73 11.06
N GLY A 23 -4.91 10.42 9.94
CA GLY A 23 -3.98 11.43 9.41
C GLY A 23 -2.96 10.90 8.38
N VAL A 24 -2.96 9.59 8.11
CA VAL A 24 -2.32 9.06 6.90
C VAL A 24 -3.08 9.54 5.66
N LEU A 25 -2.34 10.02 4.66
CA LEU A 25 -2.87 10.40 3.35
C LEU A 25 -2.54 9.31 2.34
N CYS A 26 -3.51 8.94 1.50
CA CYS A 26 -3.36 7.92 0.47
C CYS A 26 -3.80 8.46 -0.89
N GLU A 27 -2.89 8.50 -1.87
CA GLU A 27 -3.14 8.99 -3.23
C GLU A 27 -2.76 7.92 -4.26
N ILE A 28 -3.72 7.46 -5.07
CA ILE A 28 -3.44 6.52 -6.15
C ILE A 28 -3.00 7.28 -7.40
N ARG A 29 -1.79 6.98 -7.86
CA ARG A 29 -1.16 7.57 -9.04
C ARG A 29 -1.24 6.60 -10.20
N ARG A 30 -1.79 7.10 -11.31
CA ARG A 30 -1.88 6.37 -12.58
C ARG A 30 -0.95 7.02 -13.60
N PHE A 31 0.03 6.26 -14.08
CA PHE A 31 0.99 6.76 -15.05
C PHE A 31 0.45 6.65 -16.47
N ARG A 32 0.64 7.70 -17.28
CA ARG A 32 0.23 7.70 -18.69
C ARG A 32 1.06 6.76 -19.58
N ALA A 33 2.22 6.31 -19.12
CA ALA A 33 3.18 5.49 -19.88
C ALA A 33 2.97 3.97 -19.75
N GLY A 34 1.79 3.51 -19.31
CA GLY A 34 1.49 2.07 -19.20
C GLY A 34 2.11 1.36 -18.00
N LEU A 35 2.75 2.10 -17.08
CA LEU A 35 3.20 1.53 -15.81
C LEU A 35 1.99 1.16 -14.92
N PRO A 36 2.11 0.10 -14.10
CA PRO A 36 1.08 -0.22 -13.12
C PRO A 36 0.81 0.96 -12.18
N PRO A 37 -0.44 1.10 -11.67
CA PRO A 37 -0.75 2.11 -10.67
C PRO A 37 -0.01 1.82 -9.37
N VAL A 38 0.37 2.88 -8.67
CA VAL A 38 0.91 2.85 -7.31
C VAL A 38 0.08 3.76 -6.41
N MET A 39 0.06 3.48 -5.12
CA MET A 39 -0.49 4.35 -4.10
C MET A 39 0.64 4.99 -3.32
N ARG A 40 0.65 6.31 -3.29
CA ARG A 40 1.48 7.08 -2.38
C ARG A 40 0.79 7.14 -1.03
N VAL A 41 1.53 6.79 0.02
CA VAL A 41 1.09 6.88 1.42
C VAL A 41 2.00 7.87 2.12
N THR A 42 1.42 8.90 2.73
CA THR A 42 2.16 9.98 3.38
C THR A 42 1.72 10.12 4.83
N TRP A 43 2.70 10.28 5.73
CA TRP A 43 2.51 10.57 7.14
C TRP A 43 3.54 11.60 7.62
N GLY A 44 3.08 12.81 7.97
CA GLY A 44 3.99 13.91 8.31
C GLY A 44 4.93 14.23 7.14
N ASN A 45 6.24 14.05 7.36
CA ASN A 45 7.28 14.22 6.34
C ASN A 45 7.70 12.90 5.66
N GLU A 46 7.16 11.77 6.11
CA GLU A 46 7.48 10.45 5.58
C GLU A 46 6.54 10.07 4.44
N GLU A 47 7.08 9.40 3.43
CA GLU A 47 6.34 8.95 2.25
C GLU A 47 6.79 7.54 1.85
N SER A 48 5.83 6.71 1.46
CA SER A 48 6.08 5.41 0.83
C SER A 48 5.19 5.22 -0.39
N GLU A 49 5.73 4.62 -1.44
CA GLU A 49 4.94 4.19 -2.59
C GLU A 49 4.64 2.70 -2.49
N ILE A 50 3.39 2.33 -2.72
CA ILE A 50 2.87 0.98 -2.58
C ILE A 50 2.28 0.53 -3.91
N GLY A 51 2.79 -0.56 -4.47
CA GLY A 51 2.24 -1.21 -5.65
C GLY A 51 1.47 -2.47 -5.30
N CYS A 52 0.92 -3.09 -6.33
CA CYS A 52 0.29 -4.40 -6.24
C CYS A 52 0.73 -5.27 -7.40
N ASP A 53 1.31 -6.43 -7.09
CA ASP A 53 1.84 -7.36 -8.07
C ASP A 53 1.27 -8.78 -7.91
N LEU A 54 1.18 -9.50 -9.03
CA LEU A 54 0.64 -10.86 -9.07
C LEU A 54 1.78 -11.86 -9.13
N SER A 55 1.89 -12.68 -8.09
CA SER A 55 2.86 -13.77 -7.97
C SER A 55 2.18 -15.14 -8.04
N GLY A 56 2.96 -16.23 -7.95
CA GLY A 56 2.45 -17.60 -7.90
C GLY A 56 1.49 -17.87 -6.73
N ASP A 57 1.67 -17.16 -5.62
CA ASP A 57 0.85 -17.29 -4.40
C ASP A 57 -0.35 -16.31 -4.38
N GLY A 58 -0.55 -15.55 -5.46
CA GLY A 58 -1.61 -14.55 -5.59
C GLY A 58 -1.11 -13.11 -5.55
N TRP A 59 -2.05 -12.19 -5.27
CA TRP A 59 -1.81 -10.75 -5.26
C TRP A 59 -1.13 -10.31 -3.97
N ASN A 60 -0.04 -9.56 -4.10
CA ASN A 60 0.72 -9.00 -2.99
C ASN A 60 0.85 -7.48 -3.14
N PHE A 61 0.87 -6.79 -2.01
CA PHE A 61 1.36 -5.42 -1.93
C PHE A 61 2.88 -5.43 -1.88
N VAL A 62 3.48 -4.47 -2.56
CA VAL A 62 4.94 -4.34 -2.67
C VAL A 62 5.35 -2.88 -2.56
N HIS A 63 6.60 -2.60 -2.19
CA HIS A 63 7.12 -1.24 -2.25
C HIS A 63 7.37 -0.80 -3.70
N GLY A 64 6.78 0.33 -4.09
CA GLY A 64 6.83 0.87 -5.44
C GLY A 64 6.28 -0.12 -6.45
N LEU A 65 7.15 -0.65 -7.31
CA LEU A 65 6.82 -1.68 -8.31
C LEU A 65 7.81 -2.86 -8.23
N ASP A 66 8.48 -3.03 -7.09
CA ASP A 66 9.51 -4.05 -6.91
C ASP A 66 8.92 -5.34 -6.33
N PRO A 67 8.78 -6.43 -7.11
CA PRO A 67 8.17 -7.67 -6.64
C PRO A 67 9.00 -8.39 -5.57
N SER A 68 10.28 -8.03 -5.38
CA SER A 68 11.12 -8.60 -4.32
C SER A 68 10.88 -7.97 -2.95
N ARG A 69 10.26 -6.77 -2.91
CA ARG A 69 10.00 -6.01 -1.68
C ARG A 69 8.55 -6.14 -1.25
N VAL A 70 8.18 -7.37 -0.86
CA VAL A 70 6.83 -7.73 -0.46
C VAL A 70 6.46 -7.12 0.90
N ILE A 71 5.29 -6.51 0.96
CA ILE A 71 4.68 -5.97 2.18
C ILE A 71 3.75 -7.03 2.80
N GLY A 72 2.94 -7.66 1.95
CA GLY A 72 2.00 -8.70 2.39
C GLY A 72 0.92 -9.00 1.35
N PRO A 73 0.11 -10.03 1.60
CA PRO A 73 -0.92 -10.45 0.66
C PRO A 73 -2.08 -9.44 0.61
N ALA A 74 -2.63 -9.25 -0.58
CA ALA A 74 -3.79 -8.39 -0.82
C ALA A 74 -5.07 -8.91 -0.14
N GLY A 75 -5.11 -10.20 0.20
CA GLY A 75 -6.17 -10.83 0.99
C GLY A 75 -6.10 -10.56 2.50
N SER A 76 -5.05 -9.91 3.00
CA SER A 76 -4.88 -9.63 4.44
C SER A 76 -4.63 -8.13 4.69
N LEU A 77 -5.66 -7.31 4.42
CA LEU A 77 -5.57 -5.85 4.45
C LEU A 77 -5.04 -5.29 5.78
N SER A 78 -5.55 -5.73 6.93
CA SER A 78 -5.10 -5.20 8.23
C SER A 78 -3.63 -5.50 8.53
N ALA A 79 -3.16 -6.72 8.20
CA ALA A 79 -1.76 -7.10 8.38
C ALA A 79 -0.84 -6.31 7.43
N SER A 80 -1.25 -6.16 6.17
CA SER A 80 -0.52 -5.37 5.17
C SER A 80 -0.51 -3.88 5.52
N ALA A 81 -1.63 -3.33 6.02
CA ALA A 81 -1.71 -1.95 6.48
C ALA A 81 -0.78 -1.69 7.66
N ARG A 82 -0.72 -2.63 8.62
CA ARG A 82 0.25 -2.57 9.72
C ARG A 82 1.68 -2.57 9.22
N ALA A 83 2.02 -3.45 8.28
CA ALA A 83 3.36 -3.50 7.70
C ALA A 83 3.74 -2.19 6.97
N VAL A 84 2.79 -1.57 6.27
CA VAL A 84 2.99 -0.22 5.68
C VAL A 84 3.21 0.81 6.78
N ALA A 85 2.43 0.78 7.85
CA ALA A 85 2.56 1.71 8.96
C ALA A 85 3.92 1.58 9.65
N ASP A 86 4.37 0.35 9.91
CA ASP A 86 5.68 0.06 10.50
C ASP A 86 6.82 0.55 9.60
N ALA A 87 6.71 0.36 8.28
CA ALA A 87 7.68 0.87 7.31
C ALA A 87 7.74 2.40 7.22
N LEU A 88 6.63 3.08 7.53
CA LEU A 88 6.51 4.54 7.62
C LEU A 88 6.86 5.07 9.03
N GLY A 89 7.24 4.21 9.97
CA GLY A 89 7.56 4.59 11.34
C GLY A 89 6.36 4.94 12.22
N LEU A 90 5.12 4.66 11.78
CA LEU A 90 3.91 4.87 12.59
C LEU A 90 3.83 3.92 13.78
N GLY A 91 4.48 2.74 13.70
CA GLY A 91 4.51 1.75 14.78
C GLY A 91 5.28 2.18 16.04
N GLY A 92 5.95 3.34 16.00
CA GLY A 92 6.76 3.87 17.09
C GLY A 92 6.16 5.06 17.85
N HIS A 93 4.90 5.44 17.62
CA HIS A 93 4.29 6.49 18.45
C HIS A 93 3.82 5.91 19.79
N PRO A 94 4.39 6.34 20.93
CA PRO A 94 3.91 5.95 22.25
C PRO A 94 2.60 6.69 22.47
N ASP A 95 1.48 5.97 22.47
CA ASP A 95 0.29 6.25 23.26
C ASP A 95 -0.88 5.40 22.72
N HIS A 96 -0.88 4.12 23.10
CA HIS A 96 -2.09 3.38 23.44
C HIS A 96 -1.78 2.18 24.31
#